data_AF-A0A1Q7SMF2-F1
#
_entry.id   AF-A0A1Q7SMF2-F1
#
_cell.length_a   1.000
_cell.length_b   1.000
_cell.length_c   1.000
_cell.angle_alpha   90.00
_cell.angle_beta   90.00
_cell.angle_gamma   90.00
#
_symmetry.space_group_name_H-M   'P 1'
#
loop_
_entity.id
_entity.type
_entity.pdbx_description
1 polymer ?
#
loop_
_entity_poly.entity_id
_entity_poly.type
_entity_poly.pdbx_seq_one_letter_code
_entity_poly.pdbx_strand_id
1 'polypeptide(L)' 'MTGLNMAATIHFLAAIDNGGYFEADVSKGNLFRDRLTSAPYTLDTNGCVAPLEKPGLGVEVDEDFLVKHPVIEGPAYV' A
#
# COMPACT_ATOMS: atom_id res chain seq x y z
N MET A 1 -3.19 -6.59 1.00
CA MET A 1 -3.25 -5.49 0.00
C MET A 1 -1.83 -4.97 -0.25
N THR A 2 -1.46 -4.54 -1.47
CA THR A 2 -0.07 -4.10 -1.79
C THR A 2 0.15 -2.63 -1.41
N GLY A 3 1.41 -2.24 -1.15
CA GLY A 3 1.76 -0.83 -0.94
C GLY A 3 1.43 0.08 -2.14
N LEU A 4 1.52 -0.43 -3.36
CA LEU A 4 1.12 0.28 -4.58
C LEU A 4 -0.34 0.74 -4.53
N ASN A 5 -1.26 -0.19 -4.23
CA ASN A 5 -2.69 0.13 -4.17
C ASN A 5 -3.01 1.08 -3.01
N MET A 6 -2.33 0.94 -1.87
CA MET A 6 -2.52 1.86 -0.74
C MET A 6 -2.11 3.29 -1.11
N ALA A 7 -0.92 3.48 -1.67
CA ALA A 7 -0.44 4.81 -2.09
C ALA A 7 -1.39 5.43 -3.12
N ALA A 8 -1.80 4.66 -4.14
CA ALA A 8 -2.76 5.12 -5.15
C ALA A 8 -4.12 5.50 -4.56
N THR A 9 -4.63 4.73 -3.61
CA THR A 9 -5.92 4.99 -2.96
C THR A 9 -5.89 6.28 -2.16
N ILE A 10 -4.79 6.54 -1.45
CA ILE A 10 -4.63 7.78 -0.69
C ILE A 10 -4.54 9.00 -1.62
N HIS A 11 -3.77 8.91 -2.71
CA HIS A 11 -3.75 9.94 -3.76
C HIS A 11 -5.15 10.21 -4.33
N PHE A 12 -5.90 9.15 -4.64
CA PHE A 12 -7.25 9.27 -5.17
C PHE A 12 -8.20 9.94 -4.16
N LEU A 13 -8.22 9.49 -2.91
CA LEU A 13 -9.08 10.03 -1.86
C LEU A 13 -8.77 11.51 -1.56
N ALA A 14 -7.50 11.91 -1.65
CA ALA A 14 -7.09 13.30 -1.48
C ALA A 14 -7.52 14.22 -2.64
N ALA A 15 -7.82 13.66 -3.81
CA ALA A 15 -8.15 14.41 -5.02
C ALA A 15 -9.65 14.49 -5.33
N ILE A 16 -10.51 13.82 -4.56
CA ILE A 16 -11.97 13.85 -4.74
C ILE A 16 -12.66 14.62 -3.62
N ASP A 17 -13.72 15.34 -3.96
CA ASP A 17 -14.44 16.22 -3.01
C ASP A 17 -15.17 15.44 -1.90
N ASN A 18 -15.47 14.17 -2.13
CA ASN A 18 -16.22 13.30 -1.24
C ASN A 18 -15.39 12.12 -0.71
N GLY A 19 -14.07 12.33 -0.55
CA GLY A 19 -13.19 11.37 0.11
C GLY A 19 -13.66 11.08 1.54
N GLY A 20 -13.73 9.79 1.89
CA GLY A 20 -14.12 9.32 3.21
C GLY A 20 -12.95 8.68 3.95
N TYR A 21 -13.07 7.38 4.22
CA TYR A 21 -12.03 6.62 4.91
C TYR A 21 -11.07 5.92 3.94
N PHE A 22 -9.83 5.80 4.38
CA PHE A 22 -8.85 4.88 3.83
C PHE A 22 -8.83 3.60 4.68
N GLU A 23 -8.99 2.43 4.04
CA GLU A 23 -8.87 1.14 4.71
C GLU A 23 -7.38 0.77 4.88
N ALA A 24 -6.84 1.05 6.07
CA ALA A 24 -5.47 0.68 6.42
C ALA A 24 -5.40 -0.80 6.83
N ASP A 25 -4.74 -1.64 6.01
CA ASP A 25 -4.40 -3.01 6.40
C ASP A 25 -3.41 -2.99 7.58
N VAL A 26 -3.81 -3.58 8.70
CA VAL A 26 -3.03 -3.67 9.94
C VAL A 26 -2.56 -5.10 10.25
N SER A 27 -2.71 -6.03 9.32
CA SER A 27 -2.24 -7.40 9.49
C SER A 27 -0.71 -7.43 9.69
N LYS A 28 -0.23 -8.22 10.66
CA LYS A 28 1.21 -8.29 10.98
C LYS A 28 2.04 -9.02 9.93
N GLY A 29 1.40 -9.85 9.10
CA GLY A 29 2.07 -10.77 8.17
C GLY A 29 1.97 -10.39 6.69
N ASN A 30 1.44 -9.21 6.36
CA ASN A 30 1.31 -8.81 4.96
C ASN A 30 2.61 -8.21 4.40
N LEU A 31 3.47 -9.08 3.86
CA LEU A 31 4.73 -8.69 3.22
C LEU A 31 4.54 -7.82 1.96
N PHE A 32 3.38 -7.91 1.29
CA PHE A 32 3.10 -7.05 0.13
C PHE A 32 2.87 -5.58 0.50
N ARG A 33 2.50 -5.30 1.76
CA ARG A 33 2.48 -3.93 2.30
C ARG A 33 3.87 -3.50 2.74
N ASP A 34 4.57 -4.37 3.47
CA ASP A 34 5.77 -3.99 4.22
C ASP A 34 7.07 -4.08 3.43
N ARG A 35 7.12 -4.91 2.38
CA ARG A 35 8.37 -5.29 1.70
C ARG A 35 8.36 -5.11 0.19
N LEU A 36 7.22 -5.25 -0.48
CA LEU A 36 7.14 -5.09 -1.94
C LEU A 36 7.47 -3.65 -2.39
N THR A 37 7.17 -2.66 -1.57
CA THR A 37 7.47 -1.26 -1.87
C THR A 37 8.12 -0.56 -0.69
N SER A 38 8.68 0.63 -0.91
CA SER A 38 8.88 1.59 0.19
C SER A 38 7.56 1.87 0.92
N ALA A 39 7.63 2.39 2.16
CA ALA A 39 6.45 2.67 2.97
C ALA A 39 5.41 3.51 2.19
N PRO A 40 4.17 3.01 2.02
CA PRO A 40 3.19 3.64 1.14
C PRO A 40 2.49 4.87 1.77
N TYR A 41 2.55 5.01 3.09
CA TYR A 41 2.03 6.15 3.85
C TYR A 41 2.59 6.13 5.28
N THR A 42 2.30 7.18 6.05
CA THR A 42 2.47 7.22 7.51
C THR A 42 1.14 7.60 8.14
N LEU A 43 0.81 7.01 9.29
CA LEU A 43 -0.34 7.40 10.10
C LEU A 43 0.09 8.51 11.05
N ASP A 44 -0.59 9.65 11.02
CA ASP A 44 -0.31 10.76 11.91
C ASP A 44 -0.95 10.58 13.30
N THR A 45 -0.71 11.52 14.21
CA THR A 45 -1.27 11.51 15.56
C THR A 45 -2.77 11.74 15.62
N ASN A 46 -3.39 12.19 14.53
CA ASN A 46 -4.84 12.40 14.41
C ASN A 46 -5.55 11.18 13.80
N GLY A 47 -4.81 10.13 13.43
CA GLY A 47 -5.37 8.96 12.75
C GLY A 47 -5.62 9.19 11.25
N CYS A 48 -4.95 10.19 10.65
CA CYS A 48 -5.05 10.52 9.24
C CYS A 48 -3.82 10.03 8.46
N VAL A 49 -4.00 9.89 7.15
CA VAL A 49 -2.94 9.60 6.18
C VAL A 49 -2.94 10.68 5.10
N ALA A 50 -1.78 10.91 4.47
CA ALA A 50 -1.62 11.87 3.40
C ALA A 50 -0.90 11.24 2.20
N PRO A 51 -1.15 11.71 0.97
CA PRO A 51 -0.41 11.26 -0.20
C PRO A 51 1.08 11.56 -0.07
N LEU A 52 1.91 10.76 -0.74
CA LEU A 52 3.36 10.95 -0.75
C LEU A 52 3.74 12.10 -1.69
N GLU A 53 4.56 13.03 -1.20
CA GLU A 53 5.09 14.18 -1.95
C GLU A 53 6.28 13.79 -2.86
N LYS A 54 6.03 12.87 -3.79
CA LYS A 54 6.98 12.41 -4.80
C LYS A 54 6.25 12.14 -6.13
N PRO A 55 6.96 12.15 -7.28
CA PRO A 55 6.33 11.89 -8.57
C PRO A 55 5.56 10.56 -8.63
N GLY A 56 4.44 10.56 -9.37
CA GLY A 56 3.59 9.38 -9.53
C GLY A 56 2.94 8.95 -8.22
N LEU A 57 2.98 7.65 -7.91
CA LEU A 57 2.45 7.13 -6.64
C LEU A 57 3.38 7.39 -5.44
N GLY A 58 4.62 7.80 -5.69
CA GLY A 58 5.59 8.14 -4.65
C GLY A 58 6.24 6.97 -3.92
N VAL A 59 6.07 5.74 -4.40
CA VAL A 59 6.71 4.53 -3.84
C VAL A 59 7.74 3.93 -4.80
N GLU A 60 8.79 3.35 -4.23
CA GLU A 60 9.77 2.53 -4.96
C GLU A 60 9.36 1.05 -4.90
N VAL A 61 9.55 0.29 -5.98
CA VAL A 61 9.22 -1.14 -6.07
C VAL A 61 10.47 -1.99 -5.90
N ASP A 62 10.40 -3.01 -5.03
CA ASP A 62 11.46 -4.02 -4.86
C ASP A 62 11.23 -5.19 -5.83
N GLU A 63 11.92 -5.17 -6.98
CA GLU A 63 11.84 -6.23 -7.99
C GLU A 63 12.45 -7.55 -7.48
N ASP A 64 13.46 -7.51 -6.60
CA ASP A 64 14.04 -8.72 -6.00
C ASP A 64 13.04 -9.42 -5.07
N PHE A 65 12.12 -8.66 -4.45
CA PHE A 65 11.01 -9.23 -3.69
C PHE A 65 10.12 -10.07 -4.60
N LEU A 66 9.78 -9.60 -5.80
CA LEU A 66 8.95 -10.36 -6.74
C LEU A 66 9.61 -11.66 -7.18
N VAL A 67 10.91 -11.62 -7.50
CA VAL A 67 11.69 -12.82 -7.86
C VAL A 67 11.69 -13.85 -6.74
N LYS A 68 11.75 -13.42 -5.47
CA LYS A 68 11.76 -14.29 -4.29
C LYS A 68 10.37 -14.82 -3.90
N HIS A 69 9.29 -14.23 -4.41
CA HIS A 69 7.91 -14.60 -4.09
C HIS A 69 7.15 -14.95 -5.38
N PRO A 70 7.50 -16.07 -6.04
CA PRO A 70 6.85 -16.49 -7.27
C PRO A 70 5.39 -16.89 -7.03
N VAL A 71 4.64 -17.03 -8.12
CA VAL A 71 3.28 -17.55 -8.10
C VAL A 71 3.27 -18.94 -7.45
N ILE A 72 2.36 -19.14 -6.49
CA ILE A 72 2.09 -20.43 -5.86
C ILE A 72 0.76 -20.93 -6.42
N GLU A 73 0.75 -22.15 -6.93
CA GLU A 73 -0.49 -22.81 -7.38
C GLU A 73 -1.25 -23.42 -6.20
N GLY A 74 -2.59 -23.40 -6.28
CA GLY A 74 -3.47 -23.98 -5.28
C GLY A 74 -4.50 -22.99 -4.70
N PRO A 75 -5.40 -23.47 -3.82
CA PRO A 75 -6.41 -22.63 -3.19
C PRO A 75 -5.80 -21.70 -2.13
N ALA A 76 -6.31 -20.48 -2.04
CA ALA A 76 -5.89 -19.47 -1.04
C ALA A 76 -6.71 -19.48 0.26
N TYR A 77 -7.83 -20.22 0.29
CA TYR A 77 -8.75 -20.29 1.42
C TYR A 77 -9.10 -21.76 1.71
N VAL A 78 -9.41 -22.04 2.98
CA VAL A 78 -9.94 -23.30 3.48
C VAL A 78 -11.38 -23.08 3.93
#